data_AF-A0A5D4SDN2-F1
#
_entry.id   AF-A0A5D4SDN2-F1
#
_cell.length_a   1.000
_cell.length_b   1.000
_cell.length_c   1.000
_cell.angle_alpha   90.00
_cell.angle_beta   90.00
_cell.angle_gamma   90.00
#
_symmetry.space_group_name_H-M   'P 1'
#
loop_
_entity.id
_entity.type
_entity.pdbx_description
1 polymer ?
#
loop_
_entity_poly.entity_id
_entity_poly.type
_entity_poly.pdbx_seq_one_letter_code
_entity_poly.pdbx_strand_id
1 'polypeptide(L)' 'MRKDVYEYIQKKKSLKSYLREQPIWYRTLTRNPEKLNDFELSSMHYYKQTIPHKVEKFQNSVQMASMMVHMFQTMKNMD' A
#
# COMPACT_ATOMS: atom_id res chain seq x y z
N MET A 1 -0.29 10.20 -21.19
CA MET A 1 -0.90 8.85 -21.06
C MET A 1 -2.27 8.88 -21.70
N ARG A 2 -2.66 7.81 -22.41
CA ARG A 2 -3.99 7.71 -23.03
C ARG A 2 -5.08 7.63 -21.94
N LYS A 3 -6.26 8.17 -22.22
CA LYS A 3 -7.33 8.37 -21.22
C LYS A 3 -7.92 7.05 -20.70
N ASP A 4 -8.16 6.09 -21.59
CA ASP A 4 -8.56 4.71 -21.31
C ASP A 4 -7.61 4.01 -20.34
N VAL A 5 -6.30 4.09 -20.58
CA VAL A 5 -5.25 3.52 -19.73
C VAL A 5 -5.29 4.18 -18.35
N TYR A 6 -5.42 5.51 -18.30
CA TYR A 6 -5.50 6.21 -17.02
C TYR A 6 -6.74 5.83 -16.23
N GLU A 7 -7.92 5.80 -16.85
CA GLU A 7 -9.17 5.42 -16.21
C GLU A 7 -9.11 3.99 -15.66
N TYR A 8 -8.51 3.07 -16.41
CA TYR A 8 -8.27 1.71 -15.96
C TYR A 8 -7.38 1.65 -14.72
N ILE A 9 -6.28 2.41 -14.70
CA ILE A 9 -5.39 2.49 -13.52
C ILE A 9 -6.12 3.12 -12.32
N GLN A 10 -6.96 4.14 -12.55
CA GLN A 10 -7.73 4.76 -11.47
C GLN A 10 -8.75 3.81 -10.83
N LYS A 11 -9.33 2.87 -11.60
CA LYS A 11 -10.26 1.85 -11.09
C LYS A 11 -9.57 0.88 -10.11
N LYS A 12 -8.27 0.64 -10.23
CA LYS A 12 -7.51 -0.29 -9.38
C LYS A 12 -6.62 0.46 -8.39
N LYS A 13 -6.99 0.45 -7.10
CA LYS A 13 -6.25 1.16 -6.02
C LYS A 13 -4.77 0.76 -5.90
N SER A 14 -4.44 -0.52 -6.13
CA SER A 14 -3.06 -1.03 -6.13
C SER A 14 -2.25 -0.41 -7.26
N LEU A 15 -2.75 -0.48 -8.49
CA LEU A 15 -2.11 0.13 -9.65
C LEU A 15 -1.94 1.64 -9.50
N LYS A 16 -2.96 2.34 -9.00
CA LYS A 16 -2.88 3.78 -8.71
C LYS A 16 -1.79 4.11 -7.68
N SER A 17 -1.62 3.27 -6.67
CA SER A 17 -0.59 3.48 -5.64
C SER A 17 0.79 3.18 -6.23
N TYR A 18 0.92 2.09 -6.97
CA TYR A 18 2.15 1.71 -7.66
C TYR A 18 2.61 2.77 -8.67
N LEU A 19 1.68 3.37 -9.42
CA LEU A 19 2.01 4.46 -10.35
C LEU A 19 2.58 5.70 -9.64
N ARG A 20 2.15 5.98 -8.40
CA ARG A 20 2.68 7.08 -7.58
C ARG A 20 4.03 6.73 -6.97
N GLU A 21 4.21 5.48 -6.56
CA GLU A 21 5.47 4.97 -6.01
C GLU A 21 6.56 4.85 -7.09
N GLN A 22 6.17 4.51 -8.32
CA GLN A 22 7.07 4.29 -9.46
C GLN A 22 6.72 5.22 -10.63
N PRO A 23 7.07 6.52 -10.55
CA PRO A 23 6.71 7.52 -11.58
C PRO A 23 7.35 7.27 -12.95
N ILE A 24 8.35 6.38 -13.05
CA ILE A 24 8.89 5.92 -14.33
C ILE A 24 7.79 5.35 -15.24
N TRP A 25 6.82 4.63 -14.66
CA TRP A 25 5.72 4.03 -15.39
C TRP A 25 4.77 5.07 -15.97
N TYR A 26 4.62 6.23 -15.32
CA TYR A 26 3.83 7.33 -15.88
C TYR A 26 4.41 7.81 -17.22
N ARG A 27 5.73 7.92 -17.31
CA ARG A 27 6.43 8.31 -18.54
C ARG A 27 6.35 7.20 -19.59
N THR A 28 6.57 5.94 -19.17
CA THR A 28 6.51 4.77 -20.05
C THR A 28 5.14 4.59 -20.67
N LEU A 29 4.07 4.61 -19.88
CA LEU A 29 2.68 4.49 -20.36
C LEU A 29 2.19 5.73 -21.11
N THR A 30 2.84 6.88 -20.90
CA THR A 30 2.58 8.08 -21.71
C THR A 30 3.11 7.94 -23.12
N ARG A 31 4.29 7.35 -23.29
CA ARG A 31 4.90 7.13 -24.61
C ARG A 31 4.36 5.88 -25.30
N ASN A 32 4.15 4.81 -24.55
CA ASN A 32 3.74 3.50 -25.03
C ASN A 32 2.57 2.98 -24.19
N PRO A 33 1.32 3.35 -24.53
CA PRO A 33 0.14 2.92 -23.77
C PRO A 33 -0.08 1.40 -23.79
N GLU A 34 0.47 0.68 -24.76
CA GLU A 34 0.35 -0.78 -24.87
C GLU A 34 1.11 -1.56 -23.79
N LYS A 35 2.05 -0.91 -23.09
CA LYS A 35 2.80 -1.51 -21.97
C LYS A 35 1.99 -1.60 -20.67
N LEU A 36 0.68 -1.48 -20.74
CA LEU A 36 -0.22 -1.61 -19.59
C LEU A 36 -0.12 -3.00 -18.95
N ASN A 37 0.02 -4.06 -19.76
CA ASN A 37 0.19 -5.42 -19.25
C ASN A 37 1.50 -5.58 -18.47
N ASP A 38 2.60 -5.01 -18.98
CA ASP A 38 3.90 -5.02 -18.30
C ASP A 38 3.83 -4.29 -16.95
N PHE A 39 3.12 -3.16 -16.91
CA PHE A 39 2.89 -2.38 -15.70
C PHE A 39 2.08 -3.15 -14.66
N GLU A 40 1.04 -3.90 -15.07
CA GLU A 40 0.29 -4.76 -14.17
C GLU A 40 1.16 -5.86 -13.59
N LEU A 41 1.94 -6.54 -14.45
CA LEU A 41 2.86 -7.59 -14.03
C LEU A 41 3.88 -7.05 -13.03
N SER A 42 4.50 -5.90 -13.32
CA SER A 42 5.48 -5.29 -12.43
C SER A 42 4.86 -4.84 -11.11
N SER A 43 3.62 -4.35 -11.11
CA SER A 43 2.87 -4.05 -9.88
C SER A 43 2.64 -5.30 -9.04
N MET A 44 2.29 -6.42 -9.67
CA MET A 44 2.11 -7.70 -8.98
C MET A 44 3.41 -8.18 -8.34
N HIS A 45 4.54 -8.12 -9.06
CA HIS A 45 5.84 -8.50 -8.50
C HIS A 45 6.25 -7.60 -7.33
N TYR A 46 6.11 -6.29 -7.50
CA TYR A 46 6.44 -5.31 -6.47
C TYR A 46 5.64 -5.56 -5.19
N TYR A 47 4.31 -5.69 -5.28
CA TYR A 47 3.47 -5.91 -4.10
C TYR A 47 3.55 -7.31 -3.50
N LYS A 48 3.81 -8.35 -4.30
CA LYS A 48 4.11 -9.69 -3.75
C LYS A 48 5.41 -9.72 -2.95
N GLN A 49 6.38 -8.88 -3.29
CA GLN A 49 7.61 -8.70 -2.52
C GLN A 49 7.43 -7.72 -1.33
N THR A 50 6.45 -6.80 -1.37
CA THR A 50 6.23 -5.74 -0.36
C THR A 50 5.02 -5.94 0.57
N ILE A 51 4.60 -7.18 0.87
CA ILE A 51 3.71 -7.47 2.03
C ILE A 51 4.40 -7.52 3.42
N PRO A 52 5.41 -6.70 3.80
CA PRO A 52 5.73 -6.51 5.22
C PRO A 52 4.94 -5.36 5.87
N HIS A 53 4.78 -4.23 5.19
CA HIS A 53 4.43 -2.97 5.87
C HIS A 53 2.96 -2.84 6.33
N LYS A 54 2.02 -3.57 5.70
CA LYS A 54 0.61 -3.54 6.15
C LYS A 54 0.38 -4.34 7.42
N VAL A 55 1.25 -5.30 7.73
CA VAL A 55 1.21 -6.08 8.98
C VAL A 55 1.78 -5.27 10.14
N GLU A 56 2.80 -4.45 9.86
CA GLU A 56 3.46 -3.60 10.86
C GLU A 56 2.50 -2.54 11.46
N LYS A 57 1.65 -1.92 10.63
CA LYS A 57 0.61 -1.00 11.15
C LYS A 57 -0.42 -1.70 12.04
N PHE A 58 -0.65 -3.00 11.87
CA PHE A 58 -1.55 -3.76 12.76
C PHE A 58 -0.88 -4.05 14.12
N GLN A 59 0.42 -4.35 14.14
CA GLN A 59 1.16 -4.58 15.39
C GLN A 59 1.20 -3.34 16.29
N ASN A 60 1.37 -2.14 15.71
CA ASN A 60 1.44 -0.89 16.48
C ASN A 60 0.14 -0.59 17.25
N SER A 61 -1.03 -0.91 16.68
CA SER A 61 -2.32 -0.75 17.37
C SER A 61 -2.49 -1.72 18.55
N VAL A 62 -2.00 -2.96 18.45
CA VAL A 62 -2.11 -3.94 19.53
C VAL A 62 -1.16 -3.60 20.68
N GLN A 63 0.07 -3.18 20.40
CA GLN A 63 1.04 -2.81 21.43
C GLN A 63 0.55 -1.63 22.30
N MET A 64 -0.05 -0.61 21.69
CA MET A 64 -0.61 0.51 22.47
C MET A 64 -1.82 0.07 23.31
N ALA A 65 -2.66 -0.84 22.82
CA ALA A 65 -3.77 -1.39 23.61
C ALA A 65 -3.28 -2.21 24.82
N SER A 66 -2.24 -3.02 24.66
CA SER A 66 -1.62 -3.76 25.77
C SER A 66 -1.03 -2.83 26.83
N MET A 67 -0.39 -1.73 26.42
CA MET A 67 0.14 -0.73 27.36
C MET A 67 -0.96 -0.06 28.17
N MET A 68 -2.08 0.34 27.53
CA MET A 68 -3.21 0.94 28.23
C MET A 68 -3.89 -0.03 29.22
N VAL A 69 -4.07 -1.31 28.84
CA VAL A 69 -4.63 -2.34 29.73
C VAL A 69 -3.73 -2.58 30.94
N HIS A 70 -2.42 -2.63 30.73
CA HIS A 70 -1.47 -2.83 31.83
C HIS A 70 -1.49 -1.64 32.81
N MET A 71 -1.48 -0.41 32.31
CA MET A 71 -1.62 0.80 33.16
C MET A 71 -2.91 0.78 33.97
N PHE A 72 -4.04 0.38 33.37
CA PHE A 72 -5.32 0.29 34.08
C PHE A 72 -5.30 -0.74 35.21
N GLN A 73 -4.65 -1.89 35.01
CA GLN A 73 -4.46 -2.90 36.06
C GLN A 73 -3.56 -2.38 37.20
N THR A 74 -2.46 -1.70 36.86
CA THR A 74 -1.56 -1.13 37.87
C THR A 74 -2.25 -0.09 38.74
N MET A 75 -3.06 0.78 38.13
CA MET A 75 -3.83 1.80 38.88
C MET A 75 -4.86 1.16 39.81
N LYS A 76 -5.61 0.14 39.35
CA LYS A 76 -6.58 -0.58 40.18
C LYS A 76 -5.94 -1.30 41.36
N ASN A 77 -4.68 -1.74 41.24
CA ASN A 77 -3.97 -2.44 42.29
C ASN A 77 -3.25 -1.51 43.29
N MET A 78 -3.31 -0.18 43.06
CA MET A 78 -2.74 0.84 43.94
C MET A 78 -3.77 1.50 44.87
N ASP A 79 -5.06 1.19 44.73
CA ASP A 79 -6.15 1.46 45.69
C ASP A 79 -6.44 0.22 46.55
#